data_AF-A0A011P9J7-F1
#
_entry.id   AF-A0A011P9J7-F1
#
_cell.length_a   1.000
_cell.length_b   1.000
_cell.length_c   1.000
_cell.angle_alpha   90.00
_cell.angle_beta   90.00
_cell.angle_gamma   90.00
#
_symmetry.space_group_name_H-M   'P 1'
#
loop_
_entity.id
_entity.type
_entity.pdbx_description
1 polymer ?
#
loop_
_entity_poly.entity_id
_entity_poly.type
_entity_poly.pdbx_seq_one_letter_code
_entity_poly.pdbx_strand_id
1 'polypeptide(L)'
;MSAADSAASFFPDPFPLPWASDWGEDDDYGLWLALTVGEARQVFRWISPGCFLMGSPVDEPERFDNEVLHEVTLSRGFWLADTACTQAFWQAVTGSNPSHFQDDPRNPVDQVSWDDVQTFIAEMGRRLPGLPVRLPTEAEWEYACRAGTTTPFSLGNNLTPDLVNYDGNYPYAGGEKGFYRQKTVPVASLPANPWGLYEMHGNVWEWCADWDGDYPTEPQVNPQGPQTGDFRVLRGGSWGGSGRYVRSAARFRGEPGDRYHDFGFRLALGPGERVGSPAEPVTWKGLSAEPTSLRSRTAEPSSTAPPEHRRPVID
;
A
#
# COMPACT_ATOMS: atom_id res chain seq x y z
N MET A 1 -28.23 -25.05 -20.98
CA MET A 1 -26.80 -24.71 -21.17
C MET A 1 -26.61 -23.32 -20.61
N SER A 2 -25.93 -23.20 -19.48
CA SER A 2 -25.63 -21.91 -18.84
C SER A 2 -24.55 -21.23 -19.67
N ALA A 3 -24.82 -19.99 -20.09
CA ALA A 3 -23.79 -19.08 -20.55
C ALA A 3 -23.04 -18.63 -19.30
N ALA A 4 -21.79 -19.06 -19.15
CA ALA A 4 -20.87 -18.38 -18.27
C ALA A 4 -20.60 -17.02 -18.93
N ASP A 5 -21.02 -15.94 -18.27
CA ASP A 5 -20.53 -14.61 -18.59
C ASP A 5 -19.00 -14.63 -18.42
N SER A 6 -18.29 -14.65 -19.55
CA SER A 6 -16.88 -14.35 -19.61
C SER A 6 -16.72 -12.91 -19.14
N ALA A 7 -16.39 -12.70 -17.86
CA ALA A 7 -15.91 -11.41 -17.38
C ALA A 7 -14.77 -10.98 -18.31
N ALA A 8 -14.99 -9.92 -19.09
CA ALA A 8 -13.95 -9.41 -19.97
C ALA A 8 -12.76 -9.00 -19.10
N SER A 9 -11.59 -9.60 -19.30
CA SER A 9 -10.37 -9.15 -18.64
C SER A 9 -10.04 -7.73 -19.10
N PHE A 10 -9.82 -6.83 -18.15
CA PHE A 10 -9.51 -5.43 -18.42
C PHE A 10 -8.07 -5.13 -18.05
N PHE A 11 -7.27 -4.74 -19.04
CA PHE A 11 -5.87 -4.41 -18.85
C PHE A 11 -5.62 -2.91 -19.06
N PRO A 12 -4.65 -2.31 -18.33
CA PRO A 12 -4.20 -0.95 -18.63
C PRO A 12 -3.47 -0.91 -19.99
N ASP A 13 -3.50 0.22 -20.69
CA ASP A 13 -2.72 0.43 -21.93
C ASP A 13 -1.36 1.10 -21.61
N PRO A 14 -0.23 0.58 -22.13
CA PRO A 14 -0.03 -0.72 -22.76
C PRO A 14 0.11 -1.86 -21.75
N PHE A 15 -0.31 -3.08 -22.13
CA PHE A 15 -0.13 -4.29 -21.32
C PHE A 15 0.03 -5.57 -22.18
N PRO A 16 0.90 -6.53 -21.80
CA PRO A 16 1.84 -6.45 -20.67
C PRO A 16 2.94 -5.42 -20.92
N LEU A 17 3.46 -4.84 -19.84
CA LEU A 17 4.47 -3.80 -19.92
C LEU A 17 5.83 -4.46 -20.27
N PRO A 18 6.60 -3.98 -21.27
CA PRO A 18 7.80 -4.67 -21.77
C PRO A 18 8.90 -4.94 -20.74
N TRP A 19 8.91 -4.20 -19.63
CA TRP A 19 9.86 -4.33 -18.52
C TRP A 19 9.35 -5.24 -17.39
N ALA A 20 8.10 -5.72 -17.46
CA ALA A 20 7.57 -6.65 -16.48
C ALA A 20 8.25 -8.02 -16.67
N SER A 21 8.82 -8.53 -15.58
CA SER A 21 9.41 -9.87 -15.55
C SER A 21 8.37 -10.99 -15.41
N ASP A 22 7.20 -10.65 -14.86
CA ASP A 22 6.07 -11.56 -14.63
C ASP A 22 4.80 -10.73 -14.41
N TRP A 23 3.62 -11.32 -14.60
CA TRP A 23 2.33 -10.68 -14.34
C TRP A 23 1.20 -11.70 -14.26
N GLY A 24 0.10 -11.30 -13.62
CA GLY A 24 -1.09 -12.12 -13.50
C GLY A 24 -2.25 -11.35 -12.90
N GLU A 25 -3.37 -12.04 -12.73
CA GLU A 25 -4.57 -11.54 -12.05
C GLU A 25 -4.98 -12.60 -11.04
N ASP A 26 -5.24 -12.20 -9.79
CA ASP A 26 -5.77 -13.09 -8.75
C ASP A 26 -7.15 -12.63 -8.28
N ASP A 27 -7.94 -13.57 -7.74
CA ASP A 27 -9.33 -13.31 -7.32
C ASP A 27 -9.43 -12.40 -6.08
N ASP A 28 -8.33 -12.26 -5.34
CA ASP A 28 -8.30 -11.55 -4.05
C ASP A 28 -8.02 -10.05 -4.24
N TYR A 29 -7.02 -9.70 -5.07
CA TYR A 29 -6.46 -8.36 -5.20
C TYR A 29 -6.33 -7.90 -6.65
N GLY A 30 -6.72 -8.73 -7.62
CA GLY A 30 -6.76 -8.38 -9.03
C GLY A 30 -5.39 -8.38 -9.69
N LEU A 31 -5.22 -7.47 -10.65
CA LEU A 31 -4.06 -7.44 -11.55
C LEU A 31 -2.76 -7.08 -10.80
N TRP A 32 -1.73 -7.88 -11.03
CA TRP A 32 -0.38 -7.65 -10.54
C TRP A 32 0.66 -7.79 -11.64
N LEU A 33 1.79 -7.15 -11.44
CA LEU A 33 3.00 -7.38 -12.23
C LEU A 33 4.22 -7.43 -11.32
N ALA A 34 5.32 -7.98 -11.81
CA ALA A 34 6.57 -8.03 -11.06
C ALA A 34 7.74 -7.51 -11.88
N LEU A 35 8.67 -6.86 -11.19
CA LEU A 35 9.96 -6.45 -11.70
C LEU A 35 11.06 -7.22 -10.97
N THR A 36 11.99 -7.79 -11.72
CA THR A 36 13.10 -8.57 -11.18
C THR A 36 14.44 -7.95 -11.58
N VAL A 37 15.30 -7.68 -10.61
CA VAL A 37 16.68 -7.23 -10.81
C VAL A 37 17.61 -8.23 -10.12
N GLY A 38 18.38 -8.98 -10.89
CA GLY A 38 19.14 -10.11 -10.35
C GLY A 38 18.20 -11.17 -9.77
N GLU A 39 18.34 -11.48 -8.48
CA GLU A 39 17.47 -12.42 -7.75
C GLU A 39 16.36 -11.69 -6.94
N ALA A 40 16.38 -10.36 -6.89
CA ALA A 40 15.42 -9.58 -6.11
C ALA A 40 14.18 -9.24 -6.95
N ARG A 41 13.00 -9.43 -6.36
CA ARG A 41 11.69 -9.25 -7.01
C ARG A 41 10.84 -8.23 -6.25
N GLN A 42 10.27 -7.28 -6.97
CA GLN A 42 9.26 -6.34 -6.49
C GLN A 42 7.95 -6.58 -7.23
N VAL A 43 6.85 -6.76 -6.50
CA VAL A 43 5.49 -6.88 -7.06
C VAL A 43 4.77 -5.54 -6.97
N PHE A 44 3.90 -5.28 -7.94
CA PHE A 44 3.03 -4.12 -8.00
C PHE A 44 1.59 -4.55 -8.22
N ARG A 45 0.65 -3.84 -7.60
CA ARG A 45 -0.79 -3.98 -7.79
C ARG A 45 -1.33 -2.84 -8.64
N TRP A 46 -2.27 -3.16 -9.52
CA TRP A 46 -2.98 -2.14 -10.29
C TRP A 46 -3.99 -1.43 -9.39
N ILE A 47 -3.82 -0.11 -9.25
CA ILE A 47 -4.71 0.75 -8.51
C ILE A 47 -5.60 1.48 -9.51
N SER A 48 -6.91 1.20 -9.45
CA SER A 48 -7.88 1.78 -10.38
C SER A 48 -8.13 3.26 -10.12
N PRO A 49 -8.38 4.08 -11.17
CA PRO A 49 -8.78 5.47 -10.98
C PRO A 49 -10.05 5.56 -10.13
N GLY A 50 -10.22 6.68 -9.43
CA GLY A 50 -11.37 6.88 -8.56
C GLY A 50 -11.32 8.19 -7.79
N CYS A 51 -12.35 8.40 -6.97
CA CYS A 51 -12.47 9.56 -6.09
C CYS A 51 -12.46 9.09 -4.63
N PHE A 52 -11.85 9.89 -3.75
CA PHE A 52 -11.87 9.64 -2.32
C PHE A 52 -11.77 10.93 -1.52
N LEU A 53 -12.05 10.83 -0.22
CA LEU A 53 -11.81 11.90 0.73
C LEU A 53 -10.39 11.74 1.30
N MET A 54 -9.54 12.72 1.00
CA MET A 54 -8.16 12.83 1.50
C MET A 54 -8.14 13.69 2.77
N GLY A 55 -7.35 13.31 3.77
CA GLY A 55 -7.37 13.92 5.11
C GLY A 55 -8.35 13.22 6.08
N SER A 56 -8.66 13.83 7.22
CA SER A 56 -9.49 13.22 8.27
C SER A 56 -10.67 14.10 8.70
N PRO A 57 -11.83 13.51 9.05
CA PRO A 57 -12.93 14.22 9.69
C PRO A 57 -12.48 14.96 10.95
N VAL A 58 -13.11 16.10 11.26
CA VAL A 58 -12.74 16.94 12.41
C VAL A 58 -12.88 16.25 13.76
N ASP A 59 -13.70 15.20 13.83
CA ASP A 59 -13.99 14.39 15.01
C ASP A 59 -13.24 13.04 15.02
N GLU A 60 -12.40 12.76 14.02
CA GLU A 60 -11.54 11.58 14.04
C GLU A 60 -10.56 11.68 15.24
N PRO A 61 -10.54 10.67 16.14
CA PRO A 61 -9.65 10.70 17.29
C PRO A 61 -8.20 10.86 16.88
N GLU A 62 -7.45 11.64 17.65
CA GLU A 62 -6.01 11.86 17.47
C GLU A 62 -5.61 12.37 16.07
N ARG A 63 -6.51 13.01 15.31
CA ARG A 63 -6.15 13.70 14.06
C ARG A 63 -5.10 14.79 14.27
N PHE A 64 -4.30 15.08 13.24
CA PHE A 64 -3.44 16.27 13.20
C PHE A 64 -4.16 17.44 12.49
N ASP A 65 -3.71 18.67 12.75
CA ASP A 65 -4.34 19.87 12.19
C ASP A 65 -4.10 20.03 10.68
N ASN A 66 -3.08 19.37 10.13
CA ASN A 66 -2.69 19.40 8.72
C ASN A 66 -3.40 18.35 7.84
N GLU A 67 -4.50 17.78 8.34
CA GLU A 67 -5.28 16.70 7.70
C GLU A 67 -6.65 17.20 7.22
N VAL A 68 -6.71 18.42 6.66
CA VAL A 68 -7.98 19.02 6.19
C VAL A 68 -8.66 18.09 5.17
N LEU A 69 -9.88 17.66 5.49
CA LEU A 69 -10.65 16.75 4.64
C LEU A 69 -11.10 17.44 3.35
N HIS A 70 -10.76 16.87 2.20
CA HIS A 70 -11.15 17.38 0.88
C HIS A 70 -11.29 16.26 -0.14
N GLU A 71 -12.01 16.52 -1.24
CA GLU A 71 -12.21 15.54 -2.31
C GLU A 71 -10.99 15.50 -3.25
N VAL A 72 -10.53 14.29 -3.59
CA VAL A 72 -9.50 14.07 -4.59
C VAL A 72 -9.98 13.06 -5.61
N THR A 73 -9.80 13.39 -6.89
CA THR A 73 -10.01 12.49 -8.02
C THR A 73 -8.66 12.09 -8.63
N LEU A 74 -8.37 10.80 -8.65
CA LEU A 74 -7.29 10.22 -9.44
C LEU A 74 -7.88 9.75 -10.78
N SER A 75 -7.67 10.54 -11.84
CA SER A 75 -8.35 10.34 -13.12
C SER A 75 -7.75 9.22 -13.98
N ARG A 76 -6.57 8.71 -13.59
CA ARG A 76 -5.88 7.59 -14.21
C ARG A 76 -5.48 6.58 -13.15
N GLY A 77 -5.48 5.31 -13.52
CA GLY A 77 -4.95 4.27 -12.64
C GLY A 77 -3.43 4.31 -12.63
N PHE A 78 -2.82 3.58 -11.72
CA PHE A 78 -1.37 3.50 -11.59
C PHE A 78 -1.00 2.16 -10.97
N TRP A 79 0.28 1.80 -11.04
CA TRP A 79 0.78 0.63 -10.34
C TRP A 79 1.48 1.06 -9.06
N LEU A 80 1.16 0.42 -7.95
CA LEU A 80 1.83 0.65 -6.68
C LEU A 80 2.47 -0.63 -6.19
N ALA A 81 3.71 -0.54 -5.72
CA ALA A 81 4.40 -1.66 -5.10
C ALA A 81 3.55 -2.20 -3.94
N ASP A 82 3.35 -3.51 -3.91
CA ASP A 82 2.54 -4.17 -2.88
C ASP A 82 3.17 -4.05 -1.49
N THR A 83 4.45 -3.78 -1.45
CA THR A 83 5.30 -3.70 -0.28
C THR A 83 6.20 -2.47 -0.38
N ALA A 84 6.76 -2.03 0.76
CA ALA A 84 7.91 -1.13 0.75
C ALA A 84 9.10 -1.78 0.02
N CYS A 85 9.99 -0.97 -0.57
CA CYS A 85 11.18 -1.45 -1.23
C CYS A 85 12.03 -2.25 -0.24
N THR A 86 12.34 -3.51 -0.57
CA THR A 86 13.13 -4.37 0.31
C THR A 86 14.62 -4.06 0.25
N GLN A 87 15.35 -4.44 1.30
CA GLN A 87 16.81 -4.37 1.31
C GLN A 87 17.43 -5.15 0.16
N ALA A 88 16.91 -6.35 -0.15
CA ALA A 88 17.36 -7.15 -1.29
C ALA A 88 17.20 -6.41 -2.62
N PHE A 89 16.03 -5.79 -2.85
CA PHE A 89 15.76 -5.07 -4.09
C PHE A 89 16.60 -3.79 -4.20
N TRP A 90 16.72 -3.05 -3.10
CA TRP A 90 17.64 -1.91 -3.02
C TRP A 90 19.07 -2.30 -3.38
N GLN A 91 19.60 -3.35 -2.75
CA GLN A 91 20.97 -3.82 -2.94
C GLN A 91 21.21 -4.36 -4.36
N ALA A 92 20.23 -5.01 -4.98
CA ALA A 92 20.34 -5.48 -6.35
C ALA A 92 20.51 -4.32 -7.36
N VAL A 93 19.90 -3.17 -7.08
CA VAL A 93 20.01 -1.96 -7.93
C VAL A 93 21.25 -1.15 -7.59
N THR A 94 21.55 -0.91 -6.31
CA THR A 94 22.60 0.05 -5.90
C THR A 94 23.95 -0.60 -5.62
N GLY A 95 23.98 -1.90 -5.33
CA GLY A 95 25.17 -2.62 -4.90
C GLY A 95 25.54 -2.45 -3.42
N SER A 96 24.72 -1.74 -2.62
CA SER A 96 24.95 -1.55 -1.18
C SER A 96 23.66 -1.69 -0.37
N ASN A 97 23.75 -1.82 0.96
CA ASN A 97 22.60 -1.83 1.86
C ASN A 97 22.85 -0.86 3.02
N PRO A 98 22.15 0.30 3.09
CA PRO A 98 22.35 1.30 4.13
C PRO A 98 21.58 0.99 5.43
N SER A 99 20.70 0.00 5.41
CA SER A 99 19.67 -0.19 6.45
C SER A 99 20.26 -0.48 7.83
N HIS A 100 19.55 -0.07 8.86
CA HIS A 100 19.90 -0.34 10.25
C HIS A 100 19.61 -1.79 10.65
N PHE A 101 18.43 -2.30 10.29
CA PHE A 101 17.96 -3.63 10.69
C PHE A 101 18.19 -4.65 9.56
N GLN A 102 19.39 -5.25 9.51
CA GLN A 102 19.83 -6.12 8.40
C GLN A 102 19.68 -7.63 8.66
N ASP A 103 18.79 -8.02 9.58
CA ASP A 103 18.63 -9.44 9.98
C ASP A 103 17.83 -10.28 8.97
N ASP A 104 17.07 -9.65 8.08
CA ASP A 104 16.36 -10.31 6.97
C ASP A 104 16.42 -9.43 5.71
N PRO A 105 16.88 -9.95 4.55
CA PRO A 105 16.94 -9.18 3.31
C PRO A 105 15.55 -8.76 2.77
N ARG A 106 14.47 -9.33 3.29
CA ARG A 106 13.08 -8.95 2.99
C ARG A 106 12.56 -7.80 3.85
N ASN A 107 13.32 -7.35 4.85
CA ASN A 107 12.98 -6.11 5.56
C ASN A 107 12.91 -4.95 4.56
N PRO A 108 12.11 -3.90 4.84
CA PRO A 108 12.19 -2.67 4.07
C PRO A 108 13.60 -2.08 4.16
N VAL A 109 14.06 -1.47 3.08
CA VAL A 109 15.24 -0.61 3.15
C VAL A 109 14.92 0.61 4.01
N ASP A 110 15.81 0.92 4.94
CA ASP A 110 15.73 2.09 5.81
C ASP A 110 17.05 2.91 5.76
N GLN A 111 17.12 4.04 6.47
CA GLN A 111 18.24 5.01 6.37
C GLN A 111 18.47 5.56 4.95
N VAL A 112 17.41 5.64 4.15
CA VAL A 112 17.43 6.24 2.81
C VAL A 112 16.71 7.58 2.82
N SER A 113 17.35 8.59 2.24
CA SER A 113 16.76 9.91 2.07
C SER A 113 15.94 9.98 0.79
N TRP A 114 15.09 11.00 0.67
CA TRP A 114 14.35 11.24 -0.56
C TRP A 114 15.29 11.37 -1.78
N ASP A 115 16.43 12.06 -1.60
CA ASP A 115 17.46 12.22 -2.64
C ASP A 115 18.13 10.89 -3.04
N ASP A 116 18.36 9.97 -2.09
CA ASP A 116 18.86 8.63 -2.43
C ASP A 116 17.83 7.86 -3.26
N VAL A 117 16.55 7.97 -2.91
CA VAL A 117 15.48 7.30 -3.63
C VAL A 117 15.40 7.82 -5.07
N GLN A 118 15.60 9.12 -5.31
CA GLN A 118 15.70 9.64 -6.68
C GLN A 118 16.89 9.06 -7.44
N THR A 119 18.05 8.92 -6.78
CA THR A 119 19.24 8.30 -7.39
C THR A 119 18.99 6.82 -7.72
N PHE A 120 18.34 6.09 -6.82
CA PHE A 120 17.90 4.71 -7.03
C PHE A 120 16.93 4.59 -8.23
N ILE A 121 15.93 5.48 -8.31
CA ILE A 121 14.97 5.56 -9.42
C ILE A 121 15.69 5.83 -10.75
N ALA A 122 16.65 6.75 -10.77
CA ALA A 122 17.44 7.05 -11.97
C ALA A 122 18.26 5.84 -12.44
N GLU A 123 18.87 5.10 -11.51
CA GLU A 123 19.61 3.87 -11.83
C GLU A 123 18.69 2.75 -12.35
N MET A 124 17.48 2.61 -11.80
CA MET A 124 16.47 1.70 -12.35
C MET A 124 16.08 2.09 -13.78
N GLY A 125 15.84 3.38 -14.05
CA GLY A 125 15.54 3.87 -15.39
C GLY A 125 16.68 3.65 -16.39
N ARG A 126 17.94 3.70 -15.92
CA ARG A 126 19.12 3.37 -16.74
C ARG A 126 19.21 1.88 -17.08
N ARG A 127 18.87 1.00 -16.14
CA ARG A 127 18.90 -0.47 -16.32
C ARG A 127 17.73 -0.99 -17.13
N LEU A 128 16.56 -0.37 -16.98
CA LEU A 128 15.31 -0.75 -17.62
C LEU A 128 14.74 0.46 -18.38
N PRO A 129 15.30 0.80 -19.56
CA PRO A 129 14.83 1.93 -20.34
C PRO A 129 13.33 1.85 -20.64
N GLY A 130 12.61 2.95 -20.37
CA GLY A 130 11.17 3.03 -20.56
C GLY A 130 10.32 2.59 -19.35
N LEU A 131 10.94 2.16 -18.26
CA LEU A 131 10.26 1.95 -16.97
C LEU A 131 9.85 3.31 -16.38
N PRO A 132 8.54 3.60 -16.21
CA PRO A 132 8.07 4.88 -15.67
C PRO A 132 8.07 4.86 -14.13
N VAL A 133 9.18 4.43 -13.52
CA VAL A 133 9.30 4.29 -12.06
C VAL A 133 9.44 5.65 -11.38
N ARG A 134 8.79 5.79 -10.23
CA ARG A 134 8.76 7.01 -9.41
C ARG A 134 8.36 6.69 -7.96
N LEU A 135 8.37 7.71 -7.11
CA LEU A 135 7.60 7.70 -5.86
C LEU A 135 6.11 7.93 -6.15
N PRO A 136 5.18 7.38 -5.33
CA PRO A 136 3.78 7.77 -5.38
C PRO A 136 3.62 9.26 -5.04
N THR A 137 2.57 9.90 -5.55
CA THR A 137 2.14 11.16 -4.93
C THR A 137 1.54 10.89 -3.55
N GLU A 138 1.48 11.90 -2.70
CA GLU A 138 0.85 11.79 -1.39
C GLU A 138 -0.61 11.32 -1.51
N ALA A 139 -1.32 11.84 -2.51
CA ALA A 139 -2.72 11.47 -2.77
C ALA A 139 -2.87 10.04 -3.28
N GLU A 140 -1.99 9.58 -4.16
CA GLU A 140 -1.96 8.18 -4.60
C GLU A 140 -1.68 7.25 -3.43
N TRP A 141 -0.73 7.62 -2.55
CA TRP A 141 -0.39 6.85 -1.37
C TRP A 141 -1.59 6.74 -0.41
N GLU A 142 -2.27 7.85 -0.10
CA GLU A 142 -3.41 7.82 0.83
C GLU A 142 -4.61 7.08 0.23
N TYR A 143 -4.90 7.27 -1.06
CA TYR A 143 -5.95 6.55 -1.77
C TYR A 143 -5.73 5.03 -1.68
N ALA A 144 -4.49 4.60 -1.96
CA ALA A 144 -4.08 3.22 -1.89
C ALA A 144 -4.07 2.68 -0.46
N CYS A 145 -3.65 3.49 0.52
CA CYS A 145 -3.66 3.14 1.94
C CYS A 145 -5.08 2.84 2.40
N ARG A 146 -6.04 3.73 2.06
CA ARG A 146 -7.46 3.59 2.42
C ARG A 146 -8.15 2.41 1.75
N ALA A 147 -7.75 2.07 0.53
CA ALA A 147 -8.32 0.95 -0.23
C ALA A 147 -9.86 0.91 -0.24
N GLY A 148 -10.48 2.08 -0.44
CA GLY A 148 -11.94 2.25 -0.46
C GLY A 148 -12.62 2.43 0.90
N THR A 149 -11.88 2.36 2.01
CA THR A 149 -12.42 2.61 3.35
C THR A 149 -12.41 4.10 3.72
N THR A 150 -13.30 4.48 4.62
CA THR A 150 -13.37 5.84 5.21
C THR A 150 -12.97 5.85 6.69
N THR A 151 -12.58 4.71 7.24
CA THR A 151 -12.12 4.56 8.62
C THR A 151 -10.68 5.07 8.79
N PRO A 152 -10.21 5.30 10.04
CA PRO A 152 -8.84 5.73 10.29
C PRO A 152 -7.78 4.77 9.73
N PHE A 153 -8.12 3.48 9.58
CA PHE A 153 -7.27 2.44 9.01
C PHE A 153 -8.05 1.61 8.00
N SER A 154 -7.37 1.06 6.99
CA SER A 154 -7.99 0.18 6.00
C SER A 154 -8.42 -1.19 6.54
N LEU A 155 -7.92 -1.54 7.73
CA LEU A 155 -8.30 -2.76 8.46
C LEU A 155 -9.43 -2.51 9.48
N GLY A 156 -9.97 -1.28 9.54
CA GLY A 156 -11.12 -0.91 10.37
C GLY A 156 -10.90 0.32 11.26
N ASN A 157 -11.64 0.41 12.36
CA ASN A 157 -11.62 1.57 13.26
C ASN A 157 -10.48 1.57 14.29
N ASN A 158 -9.78 0.45 14.46
CA ASN A 158 -8.69 0.32 15.40
C ASN A 158 -7.67 -0.71 14.90
N LEU A 159 -6.44 -0.65 15.42
CA LEU A 159 -5.35 -1.56 15.09
C LEU A 159 -4.66 -2.09 16.34
N THR A 160 -4.27 -3.36 16.30
CA THR A 160 -3.36 -3.94 17.28
C THR A 160 -1.98 -4.17 16.65
N PRO A 161 -0.92 -4.26 17.45
CA PRO A 161 0.40 -4.63 16.94
C PRO A 161 0.46 -6.02 16.30
N ASP A 162 -0.56 -6.86 16.44
CA ASP A 162 -0.62 -8.15 15.73
C ASP A 162 -0.99 -7.99 14.26
N LEU A 163 -1.69 -6.89 13.92
CA LEU A 163 -2.12 -6.57 12.55
C LEU A 163 -1.11 -5.70 11.81
N VAL A 164 -0.40 -4.82 12.53
CA VAL A 164 0.55 -3.87 11.92
C VAL A 164 1.77 -3.66 12.82
N ASN A 165 2.84 -3.05 12.30
CA ASN A 165 4.07 -2.85 13.06
C ASN A 165 4.23 -1.40 13.56
N TYR A 166 3.97 -1.15 14.84
CA TYR A 166 4.11 0.15 15.51
C TYR A 166 4.49 -0.04 17.00
N ASP A 167 4.72 1.05 17.74
CA ASP A 167 4.94 0.99 19.20
C ASP A 167 3.63 0.68 19.95
N GLY A 168 3.42 -0.60 20.22
CA GLY A 168 2.28 -1.14 20.95
C GLY A 168 2.10 -0.61 22.38
N ASN A 169 3.04 0.14 22.94
CA ASN A 169 2.85 0.82 24.23
C ASN A 169 1.91 2.03 24.14
N TYR A 170 1.72 2.57 22.94
CA TYR A 170 0.94 3.78 22.66
C TYR A 170 -0.12 3.48 21.59
N PRO A 171 -1.15 2.69 21.91
CA PRO A 171 -2.21 2.34 20.98
C PRO A 171 -3.10 3.55 20.63
N TYR A 172 -3.75 3.46 19.47
CA TYR A 172 -4.66 4.49 18.98
C TYR A 172 -5.92 4.61 19.85
N ALA A 173 -6.31 5.85 20.15
CA ALA A 173 -7.58 6.21 20.78
C ALA A 173 -7.87 5.45 22.09
N GLY A 174 -6.82 5.20 22.89
CA GLY A 174 -6.93 4.46 24.15
C GLY A 174 -7.19 2.96 23.96
N GLY A 175 -6.83 2.40 22.80
CA GLY A 175 -6.87 0.96 22.53
C GLY A 175 -6.01 0.15 23.50
N GLU A 176 -6.04 -1.18 23.34
CA GLU A 176 -5.26 -2.08 24.20
C GLU A 176 -3.78 -2.02 23.85
N LYS A 177 -2.92 -1.96 24.87
CA LYS A 177 -1.48 -2.06 24.68
C LYS A 177 -1.13 -3.44 24.14
N GLY A 178 -0.16 -3.48 23.24
CA GLY A 178 0.32 -4.72 22.63
C GLY A 178 1.83 -4.80 22.55
N PHE A 179 2.31 -5.85 21.89
CA PHE A 179 3.74 -6.11 21.75
C PHE A 179 4.44 -5.04 20.90
N TYR A 180 5.53 -4.47 21.43
CA TYR A 180 6.38 -3.53 20.71
C TYR A 180 7.60 -4.24 20.15
N ARG A 181 7.68 -4.37 18.83
CA ARG A 181 8.75 -5.14 18.15
C ARG A 181 10.12 -4.46 18.19
N GLN A 182 10.17 -3.13 18.33
CA GLN A 182 11.40 -2.33 18.39
C GLN A 182 12.31 -2.44 17.15
N LYS A 183 11.76 -2.91 16.02
CA LYS A 183 12.46 -3.01 14.73
C LYS A 183 11.47 -3.19 13.58
N THR A 184 11.99 -3.10 12.36
CA THR A 184 11.27 -3.48 11.15
C THR A 184 10.99 -5.00 11.12
N VAL A 185 9.96 -5.37 10.36
CA VAL A 185 9.65 -6.76 10.03
C VAL A 185 9.77 -6.98 8.51
N PRO A 186 9.97 -8.23 8.05
CA PRO A 186 9.93 -8.57 6.64
C PRO A 186 8.65 -8.06 6.00
N VAL A 187 8.73 -7.50 4.80
CA VAL A 187 7.53 -7.06 4.08
C VAL A 187 6.61 -8.24 3.78
N ALA A 188 5.31 -7.98 3.69
CA ALA A 188 4.27 -8.99 3.52
C ALA A 188 4.27 -10.09 4.61
N SER A 189 4.69 -9.73 5.83
CA SER A 189 4.60 -10.63 7.00
C SER A 189 3.37 -10.36 7.87
N LEU A 190 2.70 -9.23 7.65
CA LEU A 190 1.46 -8.84 8.30
C LEU A 190 0.31 -8.78 7.27
N PRO A 191 -0.96 -8.73 7.69
CA PRO A 191 -2.08 -8.67 6.76
C PRO A 191 -2.02 -7.49 5.78
N ALA A 192 -2.36 -7.75 4.51
CA ALA A 192 -2.57 -6.70 3.52
C ALA A 192 -3.88 -5.95 3.76
N ASN A 193 -3.96 -4.73 3.23
CA ASN A 193 -5.22 -4.02 3.08
C ASN A 193 -6.10 -4.66 1.97
N PRO A 194 -7.36 -4.21 1.79
CA PRO A 194 -8.28 -4.76 0.79
C PRO A 194 -7.79 -4.76 -0.66
N TRP A 195 -6.73 -4.02 -1.00
CA TRP A 195 -6.14 -3.98 -2.35
C TRP A 195 -4.82 -4.75 -2.47
N GLY A 196 -4.48 -5.57 -1.46
CA GLY A 196 -3.28 -6.40 -1.50
C GLY A 196 -1.99 -5.63 -1.24
N LEU A 197 -2.08 -4.49 -0.55
CA LEU A 197 -0.93 -3.68 -0.16
C LEU A 197 -0.61 -3.94 1.31
N TYR A 198 0.63 -4.31 1.56
CA TYR A 198 1.14 -4.71 2.86
C TYR A 198 1.81 -3.55 3.58
N GLU A 199 1.73 -3.61 4.92
CA GLU A 199 2.35 -2.65 5.84
C GLU A 199 2.07 -1.16 5.50
N MET A 200 0.90 -0.85 4.93
CA MET A 200 0.46 0.54 4.69
C MET A 200 0.23 1.34 5.99
N HIS A 201 0.26 0.68 7.15
CA HIS A 201 -0.01 1.22 8.48
C HIS A 201 1.14 0.88 9.45
N GLY A 202 2.36 1.30 9.16
CA GLY A 202 3.52 1.17 10.04
C GLY A 202 4.73 0.54 9.34
N ASN A 203 5.56 -0.15 10.11
CA ASN A 203 6.86 -0.68 9.70
C ASN A 203 7.88 0.43 9.40
N VAL A 204 7.74 1.19 8.32
CA VAL A 204 8.58 2.38 8.04
C VAL A 204 7.73 3.51 7.49
N TRP A 205 8.11 4.75 7.80
CA TRP A 205 7.59 5.90 7.08
C TRP A 205 8.01 5.80 5.62
N GLU A 206 7.12 6.19 4.70
CA GLU A 206 7.39 6.06 3.27
C GLU A 206 7.40 7.42 2.57
N TRP A 207 8.51 7.71 1.90
CA TRP A 207 8.67 8.93 1.12
C TRP A 207 7.64 9.01 -0.02
N CYS A 208 7.02 10.18 -0.17
CA CYS A 208 6.18 10.53 -1.32
C CYS A 208 6.90 11.55 -2.23
N ALA A 209 6.41 11.73 -3.45
CA ALA A 209 6.98 12.67 -4.42
C ALA A 209 6.80 14.14 -3.99
N ASP A 210 5.72 14.45 -3.28
CA ASP A 210 5.24 15.80 -3.01
C ASP A 210 6.15 16.56 -2.03
N TRP A 211 6.24 17.88 -2.24
CA TRP A 211 6.65 18.80 -1.18
C TRP A 211 5.53 18.88 -0.13
N ASP A 212 5.90 19.02 1.15
CA ASP A 212 4.95 19.26 2.23
C ASP A 212 4.30 20.64 2.09
N GLY A 213 3.01 20.70 2.38
CA GLY A 213 2.22 21.92 2.31
C GLY A 213 0.80 21.70 2.80
N ASP A 214 0.09 22.81 2.99
CA ASP A 214 -1.30 22.80 3.44
C ASP A 214 -2.22 22.19 2.38
N TYR A 215 -3.18 21.39 2.83
CA TYR A 215 -4.22 20.88 1.96
C TYR A 215 -5.20 21.99 1.55
N PRO A 216 -5.60 22.05 0.27
CA PRO A 216 -6.70 22.90 -0.14
C PRO A 216 -8.02 22.38 0.43
N THR A 217 -9.01 23.25 0.55
CA THR A 217 -10.39 22.85 0.90
C THR A 217 -11.21 22.44 -0.31
N GLU A 218 -10.76 22.81 -1.52
CA GLU A 218 -11.48 22.59 -2.77
C GLU A 218 -11.16 21.21 -3.38
N PRO A 219 -12.08 20.59 -4.12
CA PRO A 219 -11.83 19.35 -4.85
C PRO A 219 -10.61 19.44 -5.77
N GLN A 220 -9.75 18.41 -5.76
CA GLN A 220 -8.54 18.33 -6.57
C GLN A 220 -8.61 17.18 -7.58
N VAL A 221 -7.89 17.32 -8.69
CA VAL A 221 -7.72 16.25 -9.70
C VAL A 221 -6.22 15.98 -9.88
N ASN A 222 -5.78 14.76 -9.59
CA ASN A 222 -4.37 14.33 -9.61
C ASN A 222 -3.40 15.34 -8.93
N PRO A 223 -3.62 15.71 -7.66
CA PRO A 223 -2.74 16.66 -6.98
C PRO A 223 -1.30 16.12 -6.89
N GLN A 224 -0.33 17.02 -7.02
CA GLN A 224 1.12 16.75 -6.96
C GLN A 224 1.83 17.55 -5.86
N GLY A 225 1.03 18.13 -4.95
CA GLY A 225 1.52 19.03 -3.90
C GLY A 225 1.99 20.38 -4.44
N PRO A 226 2.58 21.22 -3.57
CA PRO A 226 3.23 22.47 -3.96
C PRO A 226 4.41 22.26 -4.90
N GLN A 227 4.72 23.27 -5.72
CA GLN A 227 5.85 23.22 -6.66
C GLN A 227 7.22 23.30 -5.96
N THR A 228 7.28 23.94 -4.80
CA THR A 228 8.49 24.13 -3.99
C THR A 228 8.16 23.99 -2.51
N GLY A 229 9.14 23.59 -1.71
CA GLY A 229 9.04 23.49 -0.26
C GLY A 229 10.39 23.16 0.35
N ASP A 230 10.42 23.12 1.68
CA ASP A 230 11.62 22.77 2.45
C ASP A 230 11.65 21.29 2.84
N PHE A 231 10.47 20.66 2.96
CA PHE A 231 10.31 19.28 3.42
C PHE A 231 9.53 18.44 2.41
N ARG A 232 9.88 17.16 2.28
CA ARG A 232 9.13 16.16 1.52
C ARG A 232 8.18 15.39 2.43
N VAL A 233 7.09 14.91 1.85
CA VAL A 233 6.06 14.18 2.58
C VAL A 233 6.49 12.75 2.91
N LEU A 234 6.15 12.30 4.11
CA LEU A 234 6.24 10.92 4.60
C LEU A 234 4.85 10.45 5.07
N ARG A 235 4.49 9.21 4.76
CA ARG A 235 3.19 8.62 5.12
C ARG A 235 3.34 7.24 5.77
N GLY A 236 2.29 6.79 6.47
CA GLY A 236 2.14 5.41 6.96
C GLY A 236 2.57 5.12 8.39
N GLY A 237 3.38 5.96 9.01
CA GLY A 237 3.94 5.69 10.33
C GLY A 237 5.05 4.65 10.29
N SER A 238 5.65 4.34 11.43
CA SER A 238 6.78 3.40 11.51
C SER A 238 6.69 2.46 12.71
N TRP A 239 7.59 1.48 12.76
CA TRP A 239 7.71 0.51 13.86
C TRP A 239 7.87 1.18 15.23
N GLY A 240 8.45 2.38 15.30
CA GLY A 240 8.66 3.14 16.53
C GLY A 240 7.60 4.21 16.82
N GLY A 241 6.63 4.41 15.92
CA GLY A 241 5.56 5.39 16.07
C GLY A 241 4.40 4.89 16.93
N SER A 242 3.69 5.80 17.60
CA SER A 242 2.41 5.46 18.26
C SER A 242 1.29 5.20 17.26
N GLY A 243 0.20 4.57 17.71
CA GLY A 243 -1.00 4.28 16.91
C GLY A 243 -1.58 5.49 16.15
N ARG A 244 -1.44 6.70 16.72
CA ARG A 244 -1.79 7.96 16.06
C ARG A 244 -1.18 8.15 14.67
N TYR A 245 0.08 7.75 14.51
CA TYR A 245 0.90 8.02 13.32
C TYR A 245 0.68 7.02 12.19
N VAL A 246 0.08 5.86 12.48
CA VAL A 246 -0.17 4.83 11.47
C VAL A 246 -1.56 4.94 10.83
N ARG A 247 -2.31 6.01 11.10
CA ARG A 247 -3.60 6.28 10.41
C ARG A 247 -3.38 6.59 8.94
N SER A 248 -4.37 6.28 8.11
CA SER A 248 -4.38 6.62 6.68
C SER A 248 -4.11 8.11 6.47
N ALA A 249 -4.73 8.99 7.27
CA ALA A 249 -4.60 10.44 7.13
C ALA A 249 -3.33 11.04 7.75
N ALA A 250 -2.57 10.29 8.58
CA ALA A 250 -1.47 10.85 9.36
C ALA A 250 -0.26 11.24 8.49
N ARG A 251 0.01 12.54 8.41
CA ARG A 251 1.11 13.10 7.60
C ARG A 251 2.34 13.36 8.45
N PHE A 252 3.51 13.07 7.89
CA PHE A 252 4.79 13.49 8.43
C PHE A 252 5.65 14.12 7.34
N ARG A 253 6.78 14.71 7.72
CA ARG A 253 7.67 15.39 6.78
C ARG A 253 9.12 15.30 7.24
N GLY A 254 10.04 15.32 6.30
CA GLY A 254 11.47 15.38 6.55
C GLY A 254 12.18 16.18 5.46
N GLU A 255 13.38 16.67 5.75
CA GLU A 255 14.19 17.32 4.72
C GLU A 255 14.57 16.28 3.65
N PRO A 256 14.75 16.66 2.38
CA PRO A 256 15.06 15.70 1.30
C PRO A 256 16.32 14.84 1.57
N GLY A 257 17.25 15.37 2.36
CA GLY A 257 18.49 14.71 2.77
C GLY A 257 18.41 13.88 4.05
N ASP A 258 17.29 13.92 4.78
CA ASP A 258 17.11 13.22 6.04
C ASP A 258 17.15 11.70 5.87
N ARG A 259 17.84 11.02 6.78
CA ARG A 259 17.97 9.55 6.83
C ARG A 259 17.73 9.08 8.24
N TYR A 260 16.65 8.35 8.45
CA TYR A 260 16.37 7.71 9.73
C TYR A 260 16.13 6.22 9.52
N HIS A 261 16.38 5.44 10.57
CA HIS A 261 16.27 3.99 10.59
C HIS A 261 14.82 3.49 10.63
N ASP A 262 13.88 4.40 10.38
CA ASP A 262 12.47 4.16 10.21
C ASP A 262 11.91 4.89 8.97
N PHE A 263 12.79 5.44 8.11
CA PHE A 263 12.44 6.07 6.83
C PHE A 263 12.81 5.13 5.67
N GLY A 264 11.80 4.71 4.91
CA GLY A 264 11.90 3.94 3.69
C GLY A 264 11.03 4.54 2.58
N PHE A 265 10.59 3.70 1.65
CA PHE A 265 9.71 4.11 0.55
C PHE A 265 9.08 2.91 -0.13
N ARG A 266 8.01 3.15 -0.90
CA ARG A 266 7.51 2.21 -1.90
C ARG A 266 7.50 2.84 -3.28
N LEU A 267 7.55 1.99 -4.30
CA LEU A 267 7.58 2.43 -5.69
C LEU A 267 6.18 2.57 -6.26
N ALA A 268 6.01 3.55 -7.14
CA ALA A 268 4.89 3.63 -8.05
C ALA A 268 5.39 3.62 -9.50
N LEU A 269 4.56 3.17 -10.42
CA LEU A 269 4.81 3.26 -11.86
C LEU A 269 3.76 4.18 -12.47
N GLY A 270 4.17 4.92 -13.50
CA GLY A 270 3.42 6.01 -14.14
C GLY A 270 1.92 5.76 -14.33
N PRO A 271 1.11 6.83 -14.41
CA PRO A 271 -0.32 6.69 -14.62
C PRO A 271 -0.61 5.98 -15.94
N GLY A 272 -1.54 5.03 -15.93
CA GLY A 272 -2.03 4.27 -17.07
C GLY A 272 -3.54 4.44 -17.27
N GLU A 273 -4.02 4.14 -18.48
CA GLU A 273 -5.45 4.19 -18.82
C GLU A 273 -6.01 2.76 -18.93
N ARG A 274 -7.22 2.51 -18.43
CA ARG A 274 -7.92 1.23 -18.62
C ARG A 274 -8.48 1.21 -20.05
N VAL A 275 -8.10 0.23 -20.88
CA VAL A 275 -8.70 0.07 -22.21
C VAL A 275 -10.12 -0.51 -22.07
N GLY A 276 -11.13 0.12 -22.68
CA GLY A 276 -12.44 -0.51 -22.91
C GLY A 276 -13.71 0.10 -22.29
N SER A 277 -13.72 1.36 -21.85
CA SER A 277 -14.97 2.14 -21.66
C SER A 277 -14.72 3.66 -21.72
N PRO A 278 -15.69 4.47 -22.17
CA PRO A 278 -15.50 5.91 -22.32
C PRO A 278 -15.22 6.54 -20.96
N ALA A 279 -14.26 7.45 -20.91
CA ALA A 279 -13.95 8.25 -19.73
C ALA A 279 -15.13 9.18 -19.42
N GLU A 280 -16.16 8.66 -18.75
CA GLU A 280 -17.05 9.50 -17.97
C GLU A 280 -16.25 9.99 -16.75
N PRO A 281 -16.29 11.29 -16.42
CA PRO A 281 -15.69 11.75 -15.17
C PRO A 281 -16.29 10.94 -14.03
N VAL A 282 -15.43 10.27 -13.26
CA VAL A 282 -15.84 9.67 -11.99
C VAL A 282 -16.31 10.85 -11.14
N THR A 283 -17.62 11.01 -11.01
CA THR A 283 -18.22 12.02 -10.14
C THR A 283 -18.69 11.33 -8.87
N TRP A 284 -18.55 12.02 -7.74
CA TRP A 284 -19.02 11.57 -6.43
C TRP A 284 -20.46 11.02 -6.44
N LYS A 285 -21.31 11.49 -7.36
CA LYS A 285 -22.73 11.10 -7.48
C LYS A 285 -22.97 9.64 -7.91
N GLY A 286 -21.93 8.85 -8.20
CA GLY A 286 -22.07 7.45 -8.64
C GLY A 286 -21.68 6.38 -7.61
N LEU A 287 -21.03 6.72 -6.49
CA LEU A 287 -20.57 5.75 -5.49
C LEU A 287 -21.53 5.69 -4.30
N SER A 288 -22.73 5.12 -4.50
CA SER A 288 -23.51 4.61 -3.36
C SER A 288 -22.83 3.34 -2.87
N ALA A 289 -22.17 3.41 -1.72
CA ALA A 289 -21.67 2.24 -0.99
C ALA A 289 -22.87 1.39 -0.54
N GLU A 290 -23.25 0.41 -1.34
CA GLU A 290 -23.93 -0.78 -0.82
C GLU A 290 -22.83 -1.69 -0.25
N PRO A 291 -22.85 -2.02 1.05
CA PRO A 291 -21.89 -2.95 1.60
C PRO A 291 -22.11 -4.30 0.93
N THR A 292 -21.10 -4.81 0.22
CA THR A 292 -21.09 -6.20 -0.22
C THR A 292 -21.19 -7.06 1.02
N SER A 293 -22.40 -7.56 1.31
CA SER A 293 -22.64 -8.46 2.43
C SER A 293 -21.67 -9.63 2.28
N LEU A 294 -20.79 -9.84 3.26
CA LEU A 294 -20.09 -11.10 3.40
C LEU A 294 -21.14 -12.20 3.39
N ARG A 295 -21.22 -12.96 2.29
CA ARG A 295 -21.92 -14.25 2.31
C ARG A 295 -21.06 -15.17 3.16
N SER A 296 -21.36 -15.23 4.46
CA SER A 296 -20.91 -16.30 5.33
C SER A 296 -21.38 -17.62 4.70
N ARG A 297 -20.48 -18.37 4.07
CA ARG A 297 -20.72 -19.77 3.77
C ARG A 297 -20.61 -20.52 5.09
N THR A 298 -21.74 -20.70 5.77
CA THR A 298 -21.87 -21.75 6.77
C THR A 298 -21.56 -23.07 6.09
N ALA A 299 -20.51 -23.74 6.55
CA ALA A 299 -20.18 -25.09 6.13
C ALA A 299 -21.37 -26.01 6.44
N GLU A 300 -21.94 -26.65 5.42
CA GLU A 300 -22.82 -27.79 5.63
C GLU A 300 -22.02 -28.95 6.22
N PRO A 301 -22.53 -29.67 7.23
CA PRO A 301 -21.84 -30.82 7.78
C PRO A 301 -21.84 -31.96 6.76
N SER A 302 -20.66 -32.29 6.25
CA SER A 302 -20.40 -33.50 5.47
C SER A 302 -20.69 -34.73 6.33
N SER A 303 -21.83 -35.37 6.10
CA SER A 303 -22.15 -36.71 6.56
C SER A 303 -21.34 -37.73 5.74
N THR A 304 -20.18 -38.11 6.23
CA THR A 304 -19.49 -39.34 5.83
C THR A 304 -19.13 -40.13 7.09
N ALA A 305 -19.89 -41.20 7.34
CA ALA A 305 -19.60 -42.14 8.40
C ALA A 305 -18.25 -42.84 8.16
N PRO A 306 -17.40 -43.02 9.19
CA PRO A 306 -16.16 -43.77 9.04
C PRO A 306 -16.44 -45.29 9.01
N PRO A 307 -15.64 -46.09 8.31
CA PRO A 307 -15.80 -47.54 8.27
C PRO A 307 -15.44 -48.16 9.63
N GLU A 308 -16.29 -49.08 10.11
CA GLU A 308 -16.08 -49.83 11.34
C GLU A 308 -14.79 -50.66 11.29
N HIS A 309 -13.92 -50.43 12.28
CA HIS A 309 -12.84 -51.34 12.62
C HIS A 309 -13.41 -52.64 13.22
N ARG A 310 -13.36 -53.74 12.47
CA ARG A 310 -13.44 -55.08 13.06
C ARG A 310 -12.19 -55.33 13.90
N ARG A 311 -12.37 -55.49 15.21
CA ARG A 311 -11.39 -56.12 16.09
C ARG A 311 -11.37 -57.63 15.82
N PRO A 312 -10.20 -58.29 15.84
CA PRO A 312 -10.14 -59.75 15.84
C PRO A 312 -10.58 -60.29 17.20
N VAL A 313 -11.42 -61.31 17.17
CA VAL A 313 -11.74 -62.18 18.31
C VAL A 313 -10.54 -63.08 18.55
N ILE A 314 -10.12 -63.16 19.81
CA ILE A 314 -9.18 -64.13 20.33
C ILE A 314 -9.93 -65.46 20.46
N ASP A 315 -9.49 -66.47 19.71
CA ASP A 315 -9.16 -67.83 20.17
C ASP A 315 -8.25 -68.50 19.12
#